data_AF-V2VYJ8-F1
#
_entry.id   AF-V2VYJ8-F1
#
_cell.length_a   1.000
_cell.length_b   1.000
_cell.length_c   1.000
_cell.angle_alpha   90.00
_cell.angle_beta   90.00
_cell.angle_gamma   90.00
#
_symmetry.space_group_name_H-M   'P 1'
#
loop_
_entity.id
_entity.type
_entity.pdbx_description
1 polymer ?
#
loop_
_entity_poly.entity_id
_entity_poly.type
_entity_poly.pdbx_seq_one_letter_code
_entity_poly.pdbx_strand_id
1 'polypeptide(L)'
;MNLAHKHEPPQAEVVQFPKQERVTMASKQEGYTRTPNYLVDDDYVAEMSGNTLKCYVVLNRFTEGFSRQNWAIDSKFLLKKTGIKKPHTLFESLKYLEEKGLISVERLDGKPSRFSISNPCQKTALVSTSHAEKGHNTHAEKGHNTHAEKGH
;
A
#
# COMPACT_ATOMS: atom_id res chain seq x y z
N MET A 1 74.75 -0.48 9.50
CA MET A 1 73.51 -0.39 10.29
C MET A 1 72.69 0.78 9.73
N ASN A 2 71.71 0.54 8.85
CA ASN A 2 70.84 1.59 8.31
C ASN A 2 69.41 1.33 8.81
N LEU A 3 68.92 2.16 9.73
CA LEU A 3 67.55 2.12 10.24
C LEU A 3 66.71 3.14 9.47
N ALA A 4 66.04 2.70 8.41
CA ALA A 4 65.06 3.52 7.68
C ALA A 4 63.72 3.48 8.41
N HIS A 5 63.36 4.57 9.11
CA HIS A 5 62.02 4.74 9.65
C HIS A 5 61.09 5.22 8.52
N LYS A 6 60.14 4.38 8.14
CA LYS A 6 59.05 4.77 7.22
C LYS A 6 58.06 5.63 7.99
N HIS A 7 57.90 6.88 7.58
CA HIS A 7 56.83 7.76 8.07
C HIS A 7 55.62 7.59 7.15
N GLU A 8 54.64 6.77 7.57
CA GLU A 8 53.34 6.77 6.90
C GLU A 8 52.55 8.01 7.34
N PRO A 9 52.02 8.82 6.40
CA PRO A 9 51.18 9.94 6.77
C PRO A 9 49.87 9.44 7.39
N PRO A 10 49.32 10.11 8.41
CA PRO A 10 48.06 9.70 9.02
C PRO A 10 46.96 9.73 7.96
N GLN A 11 46.32 8.60 7.74
CA GLN A 11 45.19 8.49 6.82
C GLN A 11 44.05 9.36 7.38
N ALA A 12 43.65 10.38 6.62
CA ALA A 12 42.53 11.24 6.98
C ALA A 12 41.26 10.39 7.14
N GLU A 13 40.62 10.48 8.29
CA GLU A 13 39.37 9.80 8.59
C GLU A 13 38.26 10.33 7.67
N VAL A 14 37.63 9.43 6.91
CA VAL A 14 36.54 9.77 5.99
C VAL A 14 35.31 10.10 6.82
N VAL A 15 35.03 11.39 7.02
CA VAL A 15 33.78 11.85 7.64
C VAL A 15 32.61 11.46 6.73
N GLN A 16 31.82 10.47 7.14
CA GLN A 16 30.56 10.13 6.48
C GLN A 16 29.52 11.21 6.79
N PHE A 17 29.21 12.04 5.80
CA PHE A 17 28.05 12.93 5.89
C PHE A 17 26.77 12.08 5.83
N PRO A 18 25.81 12.27 6.75
CA PRO A 18 24.51 11.64 6.65
C PRO A 18 23.92 11.95 5.28
N LYS A 19 23.62 10.90 4.51
CA LYS A 19 22.98 11.05 3.20
C LYS A 19 21.56 11.52 3.48
N GLN A 20 21.36 12.84 3.45
CA GLN A 20 20.05 13.43 3.65
C GLN A 20 19.23 13.09 2.41
N GLU A 21 18.45 12.01 2.53
CA GLU A 21 17.53 11.53 1.53
C GLU A 21 16.68 12.71 1.07
N ARG A 22 16.57 12.90 -0.25
CA ARG A 22 15.85 14.02 -0.84
C ARG A 22 14.41 13.93 -0.34
N VAL A 23 14.05 14.76 0.64
CA VAL A 23 12.66 14.96 1.02
C VAL A 23 12.00 15.56 -0.20
N THR A 24 11.40 14.72 -1.03
CA THR A 24 10.59 15.18 -2.16
C THR A 24 9.43 15.90 -1.53
N MET A 25 9.52 17.23 -1.47
CA MET A 25 8.46 18.11 -1.02
C MET A 25 7.32 17.95 -2.02
N ALA A 26 6.47 16.94 -1.81
CA ALA A 26 5.22 16.81 -2.53
C ALA A 26 4.42 18.06 -2.13
N SER A 27 4.41 19.07 -2.99
CA SER A 27 3.59 20.24 -2.86
C SER A 27 2.14 19.75 -2.69
N LYS A 28 1.63 19.81 -1.46
CA LYS A 28 0.27 19.41 -1.16
C LYS A 28 -0.63 20.35 -1.94
N GLN A 29 -1.30 19.84 -2.96
CA GLN A 29 -2.36 20.59 -3.63
C GLN A 29 -3.48 20.77 -2.62
N GLU A 30 -3.58 21.97 -2.05
CA GLU A 30 -4.66 22.30 -1.13
C GLU A 30 -6.02 22.15 -1.83
N GLY A 31 -7.01 21.64 -1.11
CA GLY A 31 -8.35 21.41 -1.65
C GLY A 31 -8.50 20.16 -2.53
N TYR A 32 -7.46 19.36 -2.74
CA TYR A 32 -7.54 18.11 -3.51
C TYR A 32 -7.47 16.86 -2.62
N THR A 33 -8.27 15.85 -2.94
CA THR A 33 -8.16 14.50 -2.36
C THR A 33 -7.93 13.52 -3.49
N ARG A 34 -6.83 12.76 -3.41
CA ARG A 34 -6.48 11.76 -4.43
C ARG A 34 -7.50 10.62 -4.40
N THR A 35 -7.91 10.17 -5.57
CA THR A 35 -8.68 8.94 -5.75
C THR A 35 -7.71 7.82 -6.15
N PRO A 36 -7.76 6.64 -5.51
CA PRO A 36 -6.93 5.51 -5.93
C PRO A 36 -7.28 5.00 -7.32
N ASN A 37 -6.25 4.77 -8.14
CA ASN A 37 -6.42 4.33 -9.54
C ASN A 37 -7.12 2.98 -9.66
N TYR A 38 -6.87 2.06 -8.73
CA TYR A 38 -7.48 0.72 -8.71
C TYR A 38 -9.01 0.76 -8.78
N LEU A 39 -9.66 1.84 -8.35
CA LEU A 39 -11.12 1.96 -8.47
C LEU A 39 -11.60 1.91 -9.92
N VAL A 40 -10.79 2.44 -10.83
CA VAL A 40 -11.09 2.46 -12.26
C VAL A 40 -10.39 1.29 -12.95
N ASP A 41 -9.11 1.07 -12.64
CA ASP A 41 -8.30 0.06 -13.31
C ASP A 41 -8.82 -1.38 -13.06
N ASP A 42 -9.42 -1.63 -11.89
CA ASP A 42 -9.98 -2.94 -11.51
C ASP A 42 -11.52 -2.96 -11.59
N ASP A 43 -12.13 -2.13 -12.45
CA ASP A 43 -13.57 -2.08 -12.77
C ASP A 43 -14.54 -1.79 -11.60
N TYR A 44 -14.05 -1.49 -10.39
CA TYR A 44 -14.91 -1.25 -9.23
C TYR A 44 -15.96 -0.15 -9.47
N VAL A 45 -15.58 0.94 -10.15
CA VAL A 45 -16.51 2.04 -10.49
C VAL A 45 -17.63 1.57 -11.42
N ALA A 46 -17.33 0.65 -12.35
CA ALA A 46 -18.31 0.10 -13.28
C ALA A 46 -19.25 -0.90 -12.58
N GLU A 47 -18.73 -1.70 -11.64
CA GLU A 47 -19.51 -2.70 -10.91
C GLU A 47 -20.41 -2.10 -9.81
N MET A 48 -19.92 -1.08 -9.10
CA MET A 48 -20.58 -0.60 -7.89
C MET A 48 -21.76 0.32 -8.18
N SER A 49 -22.78 0.28 -7.32
CA SER A 49 -23.89 1.23 -7.43
C SER A 49 -23.41 2.68 -7.25
N GLY A 50 -24.13 3.64 -7.84
CA GLY A 50 -23.84 5.06 -7.62
C GLY A 50 -23.91 5.49 -6.14
N ASN A 51 -24.69 4.80 -5.30
CA ASN A 51 -24.71 5.04 -3.85
C ASN A 51 -23.46 4.49 -3.16
N THR A 52 -22.99 3.32 -3.59
CA THR A 52 -21.73 2.72 -3.14
C THR A 52 -20.55 3.63 -3.44
N LEU A 53 -20.48 4.17 -4.65
CA LEU A 53 -19.42 5.11 -5.04
C LEU A 53 -19.46 6.40 -4.21
N LYS A 54 -20.65 6.96 -3.95
CA LYS A 54 -20.80 8.12 -3.06
C LYS A 54 -20.27 7.83 -1.65
N CYS A 55 -20.57 6.66 -1.10
CA CYS A 55 -20.04 6.25 0.20
C CYS A 55 -18.52 6.22 0.20
N TYR A 56 -17.91 5.59 -0.81
CA TYR A 56 -16.46 5.52 -0.93
C TYR A 56 -15.83 6.92 -1.00
N VAL A 57 -16.34 7.80 -1.87
CA VAL A 57 -15.79 9.16 -2.05
C VAL A 57 -15.87 9.96 -0.75
N VAL A 58 -16.98 9.89 -0.02
CA VAL A 58 -17.13 10.56 1.28
C VAL A 58 -16.11 10.00 2.28
N LEU A 59 -15.99 8.68 2.39
CA LEU A 59 -15.03 8.06 3.31
C LEU A 59 -13.59 8.48 2.98
N ASN A 60 -13.18 8.36 1.71
CA ASN A 60 -11.85 8.74 1.23
C ASN A 60 -11.54 10.22 1.53
N ARG A 61 -12.54 11.10 1.35
CA ARG A 61 -12.38 12.52 1.70
C ARG A 61 -12.13 12.73 3.19
N PHE A 62 -12.83 12.02 4.07
CA PHE A 62 -12.76 12.19 5.52
C PHE A 62 -11.63 11.41 6.20
N THR A 63 -10.98 10.48 5.50
CA THR A 63 -9.78 9.77 5.94
C THR A 63 -8.53 10.29 5.24
N GLU A 64 -8.19 9.76 4.06
CA GLU A 64 -6.99 10.09 3.29
C GLU A 64 -6.93 11.58 2.94
N GLY A 65 -8.06 12.18 2.61
CA GLY A 65 -8.17 13.61 2.33
C GLY A 65 -7.85 14.53 3.52
N PHE A 66 -7.96 14.04 4.77
CA PHE A 66 -7.50 14.73 5.98
C PHE A 66 -6.20 14.13 6.53
N SER A 67 -5.54 13.24 5.78
CA SER A 67 -4.32 12.53 6.21
C SER A 67 -4.52 11.75 7.51
N ARG A 68 -5.65 11.06 7.63
CA ARG A 68 -6.01 10.22 8.79
C ARG A 68 -6.06 8.75 8.38
N GLN A 69 -5.41 7.89 9.16
CA GLN A 69 -5.46 6.44 8.95
C GLN A 69 -6.88 5.87 9.08
N ASN A 70 -7.66 6.39 10.03
CA ASN A 70 -9.05 6.05 10.18
C ASN A 70 -9.82 7.23 10.79
N TRP A 71 -11.15 7.18 10.71
CA TRP A 71 -12.00 8.21 11.29
C TRP A 71 -13.33 7.63 11.79
N ALA A 72 -13.76 8.05 12.98
CA ALA A 72 -15.05 7.67 13.54
C ALA A 72 -16.17 8.51 12.88
N ILE A 73 -17.16 7.84 12.29
CA ILE A 73 -18.24 8.52 11.55
C ILE A 73 -19.59 7.95 11.95
N ASP A 74 -20.52 8.83 12.33
CA ASP A 74 -21.90 8.48 12.62
C ASP A 74 -22.70 8.23 11.32
N SER A 75 -23.65 7.29 11.36
CA SER A 75 -24.51 6.96 10.21
C SER A 75 -25.33 8.15 9.71
N LYS A 76 -25.82 9.02 10.59
CA LYS A 76 -26.53 10.26 10.22
C LYS A 76 -25.62 11.21 9.44
N PHE A 77 -24.34 11.28 9.80
CA PHE A 77 -23.37 12.09 9.07
C PHE A 77 -23.15 11.54 7.67
N LEU A 78 -23.00 10.22 7.53
CA LEU A 78 -22.86 9.56 6.22
C LEU A 78 -24.12 9.75 5.35
N LEU A 79 -25.33 9.56 5.90
CA LEU A 79 -26.57 9.81 5.17
C LEU A 79 -26.62 11.24 4.63
N LYS A 80 -26.29 12.23 5.47
CA LYS A 80 -26.26 13.64 5.07
C LYS A 80 -25.23 13.92 3.97
N LYS A 81 -24.01 13.38 4.07
CA LYS A 81 -22.92 13.67 3.11
C LYS A 81 -23.05 12.91 1.80
N THR A 82 -23.61 11.71 1.83
CA THR A 82 -23.87 10.90 0.63
C THR A 82 -25.18 11.29 -0.06
N GLY A 83 -26.09 11.96 0.64
CA GLY A 83 -27.45 12.25 0.16
C GLY A 83 -28.35 11.01 0.10
N ILE A 84 -27.91 9.88 0.66
CA ILE A 84 -28.72 8.66 0.75
C ILE A 84 -29.81 8.88 1.80
N LYS A 85 -31.07 8.66 1.40
CA LYS A 85 -32.24 8.87 2.28
C LYS A 85 -32.51 7.68 3.19
N LYS A 86 -32.28 6.46 2.70
CA LYS A 86 -32.64 5.22 3.39
C LYS A 86 -31.41 4.65 4.13
N PRO A 87 -31.47 4.48 5.46
CA PRO A 87 -30.37 3.87 6.22
C PRO A 87 -29.97 2.50 5.71
N HIS A 88 -30.95 1.67 5.33
CA HIS A 88 -30.70 0.34 4.79
C HIS A 88 -29.77 0.37 3.56
N THR A 89 -30.06 1.24 2.58
CA THR A 89 -29.22 1.42 1.37
C THR A 89 -27.81 1.91 1.71
N LEU A 90 -27.66 2.76 2.72
CA LEU A 90 -26.33 3.16 3.20
C LEU A 90 -25.57 1.94 3.74
N PHE A 91 -26.19 1.12 4.59
CA PHE A 91 -25.53 -0.05 5.17
C PHE A 91 -25.20 -1.12 4.12
N GLU A 92 -26.06 -1.36 3.12
CA GLU A 92 -25.74 -2.24 1.99
C GLU A 92 -24.54 -1.72 1.19
N SER A 93 -24.50 -0.41 0.93
CA SER A 93 -23.38 0.24 0.23
C SER A 93 -22.07 0.08 1.01
N LEU A 94 -22.08 0.29 2.33
CA LEU A 94 -20.91 0.12 3.19
C LEU A 94 -20.47 -1.35 3.26
N LYS A 95 -21.42 -2.28 3.37
CA LYS A 95 -21.16 -3.72 3.38
C LYS A 95 -20.48 -4.17 2.10
N TYR A 96 -20.97 -3.72 0.94
CA TYR A 96 -20.34 -4.02 -0.36
C TYR A 96 -18.88 -3.54 -0.41
N LEU A 97 -18.60 -2.31 0.05
CA LEU A 97 -17.23 -1.78 0.08
C LEU A 97 -16.31 -2.59 1.00
N GLU A 98 -16.82 -3.04 2.15
CA GLU A 98 -16.08 -3.88 3.10
C GLU A 98 -15.82 -5.27 2.52
N GLU A 99 -16.81 -5.89 1.89
CA GLU A 99 -16.71 -7.20 1.22
C GLU A 99 -15.69 -7.17 0.06
N LYS A 100 -15.64 -6.08 -0.71
CA LYS A 100 -14.65 -5.88 -1.78
C LYS A 100 -13.27 -5.45 -1.25
N GLY A 101 -13.11 -5.27 0.07
CA GLY A 101 -11.83 -4.89 0.68
C GLY A 101 -11.38 -3.46 0.37
N LEU A 102 -12.30 -2.60 -0.08
CA LEU A 102 -12.05 -1.19 -0.40
C LEU A 102 -12.03 -0.31 0.85
N ILE A 103 -12.69 -0.76 1.92
CA ILE A 103 -12.68 -0.14 3.24
C ILE A 103 -12.48 -1.20 4.34
N SER A 104 -12.06 -0.74 5.52
CA SER A 104 -12.13 -1.51 6.76
C SER A 104 -13.01 -0.77 7.77
N VAL A 105 -13.78 -1.53 8.55
CA VAL A 105 -14.76 -0.99 9.51
C VAL A 105 -14.51 -1.58 10.90
N GLU A 106 -14.05 -0.76 11.83
CA GLU A 106 -13.93 -1.12 13.25
C GLU A 106 -15.23 -0.71 13.97
N ARG A 107 -15.94 -1.68 14.54
CA ARG A 107 -17.20 -1.49 15.25
C ARG A 107 -16.97 -1.67 16.75
N LEU A 108 -17.40 -0.69 17.54
CA LEU A 108 -17.30 -0.70 19.00
C LEU A 108 -18.67 -0.37 19.59
N ASP A 109 -19.11 -1.13 20.58
CA ASP A 109 -20.43 -0.96 21.19
C ASP A 109 -20.59 0.44 21.80
N GLY A 110 -21.75 1.06 21.53
CA GLY A 110 -22.06 2.41 22.01
C GLY A 110 -21.25 3.55 21.37
N LYS A 111 -20.41 3.27 20.35
CA LYS A 111 -19.58 4.27 19.66
C LYS A 111 -19.81 4.27 18.14
N PRO A 112 -19.59 5.40 17.46
CA PRO A 112 -19.59 5.43 15.99
C PRO A 112 -18.51 4.50 15.42
N SER A 113 -18.81 3.83 14.32
CA SER A 113 -17.85 2.98 13.62
C SER A 113 -16.67 3.80 13.08
N ARG A 114 -15.46 3.24 13.15
CA ARG A 114 -14.26 3.83 12.56
C ARG A 114 -14.00 3.22 11.19
N PHE A 115 -13.77 4.07 10.21
CA PHE A 115 -13.57 3.69 8.82
C PHE A 115 -12.15 4.03 8.37
N SER A 116 -11.56 3.17 7.55
CA SER A 116 -10.32 3.45 6.81
C SER A 116 -10.45 3.01 5.36
N ILE A 117 -9.69 3.64 4.46
CA ILE A 117 -9.54 3.16 3.08
C ILE A 117 -8.57 1.98 3.09
N SER A 118 -8.86 0.96 2.31
CA SER A 118 -8.03 -0.23 2.15
C SER A 118 -7.68 -0.42 0.69
N ASN A 119 -6.49 -0.95 0.42
CA ASN A 119 -6.10 -1.35 -0.93
C ASN A 119 -6.26 -2.88 -1.05
N PRO A 120 -7.22 -3.38 -1.85
CA PRO A 120 -7.44 -4.82 -2.01
C PRO A 120 -6.19 -5.54 -2.58
N CYS A 121 -5.41 -4.89 -3.44
CA CYS A 121 -4.18 -5.46 -4.02
C CYS A 121 -3.03 -5.64 -3.00
N GLN A 122 -3.06 -4.95 -1.87
CA GLN A 122 -2.02 -5.10 -0.83
C GLN A 122 -2.27 -6.29 0.10
N LYS A 123 -3.50 -6.82 0.16
CA LYS A 123 -3.80 -8.00 0.99
C LYS A 123 -3.19 -9.29 0.45
N THR A 124 -2.96 -9.40 -0.86
CA THR A 124 -2.33 -10.57 -1.49
C THR A 124 -0.81 -10.62 -1.29
N ALA A 125 -0.16 -9.53 -0.89
CA ALA A 125 1.29 -9.50 -0.66
C ALA A 125 1.72 -9.97 0.76
N LEU A 126 0.78 -10.11 1.71
CA LEU A 126 1.03 -10.65 3.05
C LEU A 126 0.66 -12.13 3.15
N VAL A 127 1.21 -12.98 2.28
CA VAL A 127 1.23 -14.44 2.49
C VAL A 127 2.64 -14.84 2.92
N SER A 128 2.82 -14.93 4.25
CA SER A 128 3.77 -15.72 5.01
C SER A 128 5.05 -16.21 4.29
N THR A 129 6.13 -15.41 4.31
CA THR A 129 7.49 -15.97 4.25
C THR A 129 7.86 -16.51 5.62
N SER A 130 7.42 -17.73 5.94
CA SER A 130 8.07 -18.54 6.96
C SER A 130 9.36 -19.08 6.37
N HIS A 131 10.48 -18.38 6.59
CA HIS A 131 11.81 -18.96 6.39
C HIS A 131 12.02 -20.02 7.48
N ALA A 132 11.87 -21.29 7.11
CA ALA A 132 12.42 -22.41 7.84
C ALA A 132 13.48 -23.06 6.95
N GLU A 133 14.73 -22.98 7.38
CA GLU A 133 15.83 -23.79 6.87
C GLU A 133 15.43 -25.27 6.88
N LYS A 134 15.55 -25.93 5.72
CA LYS A 134 15.93 -27.35 5.69
C LYS A 134 16.60 -27.68 4.37
N GLY A 135 17.91 -27.91 4.44
CA GLY A 135 18.73 -28.30 3.31
C GLY A 135 18.29 -29.62 2.69
N HIS A 136 18.52 -29.74 1.39
CA HIS A 136 18.78 -30.99 0.71
C HIS A 136 19.77 -30.72 -0.42
N ASN A 137 20.99 -31.26 -0.24
CA ASN A 137 21.98 -31.40 -1.28
C ASN A 137 21.59 -32.63 -2.12
N THR A 138 21.52 -32.52 -3.44
CA THR A 138 21.78 -33.66 -4.34
C THR A 138 22.05 -33.21 -5.79
N HIS A 139 23.33 -33.03 -6.08
CA HIS A 139 24.10 -33.60 -7.19
C HIS A 139 23.33 -34.23 -8.39
N ALA A 140 23.44 -33.62 -9.58
CA ALA A 140 24.05 -34.20 -10.80
C ALA A 140 23.61 -33.40 -12.06
N GLU A 141 24.51 -32.56 -12.55
CA GLU A 141 24.41 -31.95 -13.88
C GLU A 141 24.80 -33.00 -14.94
N LYS A 142 23.85 -33.38 -15.81
CA LYS A 142 24.14 -34.09 -17.06
C LYS A 142 23.83 -33.14 -18.21
N GLY A 143 24.90 -32.57 -18.77
CA GLY A 143 24.85 -31.70 -19.93
C GLY A 143 24.31 -32.42 -21.17
N HIS A 144 23.43 -31.73 -21.89
CA HIS A 144 23.15 -31.97 -23.31
C HIS A 144 23.36 -30.65 -24.04
N ASN A 145 24.54 -30.51 -24.62
CA ASN A 145 24.89 -29.51 -25.60
C ASN A 145 24.38 -29.97 -26.98
N THR A 146 23.40 -29.26 -27.52
CA THR A 146 23.09 -29.27 -28.96
C THR A 146 23.35 -27.88 -29.51
N HIS A 147 24.38 -27.74 -30.33
CA HIS A 147 24.53 -26.62 -31.25
C HIS A 147 24.96 -27.15 -32.60
N ALA A 148 24.09 -26.99 -33.59
CA ALA A 148 24.31 -27.29 -34.99
C ALA A 148 24.71 -26.02 -35.74
N GLU A 149 25.81 -26.06 -36.49
CA GLU A 149 26.19 -25.20 -37.65
C GLU A 149 27.66 -25.55 -37.97
N LYS A 150 28.18 -25.67 -39.20
CA LYS A 150 27.71 -25.41 -40.57
C LYS A 150 28.76 -26.10 -41.48
N GLY A 151 28.35 -26.89 -42.47
CA GLY A 151 29.25 -27.48 -43.46
C GLY A 151 29.17 -26.72 -44.77
N HIS A 152 30.31 -26.27 -45.30
CA HIS A 152 30.53 -25.92 -46.70
C HIS A 152 30.76 -27.20 -47.51
#